data_AF-A0A0N1HBR6-F1
#
_entry.id   AF-A0A0N1HBR6-F1
#
_cell.length_a   1.000
_cell.length_b   1.000
_cell.length_c   1.000
_cell.angle_alpha   90.00
_cell.angle_beta   90.00
_cell.angle_gamma   90.00
#
_symmetry.space_group_name_H-M   'P 1'
#
loop_
_entity.id
_entity.type
_entity.pdbx_description
1 polymer ?
#
loop_
_entity_poly.entity_id
_entity_poly.type
_entity_poly.pdbx_seq_one_letter_code
_entity_poly.pdbx_strand_id
1 'polypeptide(L)'
;MAEAPSKLVNNEQIQAASLHNPRPLFLRQYVWPFTILWPIFLAVYTNEDLYDDYIDGKEWTFVWVATIATLQSLAWLSTKWSVSVATTFTTYKAHSVDEASLIKVIPITNSGTPQICKLEREADGRTSFLYQKRRFIYYPDKATLRLSPSL
;
A
#
# COMPACT_ATOMS: atom_id res chain seq x y z
N MET A 1 4.44 36.32 -10.31
CA MET A 1 3.47 35.28 -9.90
C MET A 1 4.20 33.95 -9.94
N ALA A 2 4.56 33.39 -8.79
CA ALA A 2 5.27 32.11 -8.72
C ALA A 2 4.24 30.98 -8.96
N GLU A 3 4.39 30.29 -10.09
CA GLU A 3 3.62 29.10 -10.43
C GLU A 3 3.97 28.00 -9.42
N ALA A 4 3.08 27.77 -8.46
CA ALA A 4 3.25 26.72 -7.47
C ALA A 4 3.38 25.37 -8.20
N PRO A 5 4.31 24.48 -7.80
CA PRO A 5 4.55 23.22 -8.48
C PRO A 5 3.22 22.47 -8.64
N SER A 6 2.91 22.08 -9.87
CA SER A 6 1.62 21.52 -10.31
C SER A 6 1.14 20.42 -9.36
N LYS A 7 0.31 20.82 -8.40
CA LYS A 7 -0.24 19.94 -7.38
C LYS A 7 -1.28 19.05 -8.07
N LEU A 8 -1.00 17.75 -8.17
CA LEU A 8 -1.89 16.73 -8.77
C LEU A 8 -3.34 16.85 -8.28
N VAL A 9 -3.52 17.23 -7.00
CA VAL A 9 -4.82 17.57 -6.43
C VAL A 9 -4.79 19.00 -5.94
N ASN A 10 -5.63 19.86 -6.51
CA ASN A 10 -5.75 21.25 -6.12
C ASN A 10 -6.77 21.37 -4.98
N ASN A 11 -6.29 21.19 -3.76
CA ASN A 11 -7.04 21.40 -2.52
C ASN A 11 -6.08 21.81 -1.39
N GLU A 12 -6.51 22.74 -0.55
CA GLU A 12 -5.77 23.26 0.60
C GLU A 12 -5.64 22.21 1.71
N GLN A 13 -6.59 21.28 1.81
CA GLN A 13 -6.62 20.20 2.81
C GLN A 13 -5.71 19.02 2.45
N ILE A 14 -5.25 18.93 1.20
CA ILE A 14 -4.45 17.81 0.70
C ILE A 14 -3.02 18.27 0.53
N GLN A 15 -2.07 17.69 1.25
CA GLN A 15 -0.65 18.04 1.14
C GLN A 15 -0.04 17.43 -0.12
N ALA A 16 -0.23 16.12 -0.29
CA ALA A 16 0.36 15.36 -1.37
C ALA A 16 -0.62 14.29 -1.87
N ALA A 17 -0.58 14.03 -3.16
CA ALA A 17 -1.30 12.93 -3.79
C ALA A 17 -0.34 12.13 -4.67
N SER A 18 -0.51 10.82 -4.73
CA SER A 18 0.30 9.94 -5.56
C SER A 18 -0.56 8.87 -6.21
N LEU A 19 -0.28 8.58 -7.47
CA LEU A 19 -1.00 7.60 -8.26
C LEU A 19 -0.35 6.23 -8.07
N HIS A 20 -1.18 5.21 -7.91
CA HIS A 20 -0.76 3.86 -7.58
C HIS A 20 -1.61 2.82 -8.30
N ASN A 21 -1.06 1.62 -8.47
CA ASN A 21 -1.81 0.46 -8.95
C ASN A 21 -1.70 -0.70 -7.95
N PRO A 22 -2.74 -1.53 -7.79
CA PRO A 22 -2.70 -2.64 -6.85
C PRO A 22 -1.70 -3.69 -7.32
N ARG A 23 -0.82 -4.13 -6.41
CA ARG A 23 -0.01 -5.34 -6.60
C ARG A 23 -0.87 -6.56 -6.27
N PRO A 24 -0.75 -7.65 -7.04
CA PRO A 24 -1.46 -8.88 -6.74
C PRO A 24 -1.03 -9.42 -5.37
N LEU A 25 -1.94 -10.14 -4.71
CA LEU A 25 -1.81 -10.63 -3.35
C LEU A 25 -0.47 -11.33 -3.07
N PHE A 26 -0.01 -12.15 -4.02
CA PHE A 26 1.23 -12.93 -3.92
C PHE A 26 2.50 -12.08 -3.99
N LEU A 27 2.46 -10.93 -4.67
CA LEU A 27 3.59 -9.99 -4.81
C LEU A 27 3.66 -8.96 -3.70
N ARG A 28 2.83 -9.11 -2.66
CA ARG A 28 2.88 -8.22 -1.51
C ARG A 28 4.16 -8.48 -0.74
N GLN A 29 4.88 -7.41 -0.44
CA GLN A 29 6.22 -7.47 0.15
C GLN A 29 6.25 -8.16 1.53
N TYR A 30 5.10 -8.31 2.21
CA TYR A 30 5.00 -9.04 3.48
C TYR A 30 4.77 -10.54 3.30
N VAL A 31 4.51 -11.04 2.09
CA VAL A 31 4.30 -12.46 1.81
C VAL A 31 5.59 -13.10 1.32
N TRP A 32 6.25 -12.45 0.35
CA TRP A 32 7.43 -12.96 -0.33
C TRP A 32 8.59 -13.40 0.59
N PRO A 33 9.02 -12.63 1.62
CA PRO A 33 10.11 -13.08 2.49
C PRO A 33 9.73 -14.33 3.30
N PHE A 34 8.48 -14.45 3.74
CA PHE A 34 8.01 -15.62 4.48
C PHE A 34 7.83 -16.83 3.57
N THR A 35 7.42 -16.63 2.31
CA THR A 35 7.35 -17.71 1.31
C THR A 35 8.71 -18.32 1.00
N ILE A 36 9.80 -17.57 1.15
CA ILE A 36 11.19 -18.08 1.03
C ILE A 36 11.69 -18.64 2.36
N LEU A 37 11.34 -18.00 3.48
CA LEU A 37 11.76 -18.43 4.80
C LEU A 37 11.22 -19.81 5.18
N TRP A 38 9.95 -20.11 4.86
CA TRP A 38 9.33 -21.40 5.15
C TRP A 38 10.02 -22.61 4.49
N PRO A 39 10.33 -22.63 3.18
CA PRO A 39 11.04 -23.74 2.57
C PRO A 39 12.50 -23.85 3.06
N ILE A 40 13.16 -22.75 3.42
CA ILE A 40 14.48 -22.79 4.06
C ILE A 40 14.38 -23.47 5.43
N PHE A 41 13.42 -23.06 6.26
CA PHE A 41 13.16 -23.68 7.54
C PHE A 41 12.81 -25.17 7.40
N LEU A 42 12.01 -25.51 6.39
CA LEU A 42 11.65 -26.91 6.10
C LEU A 42 12.86 -27.74 5.66
N ALA A 43 13.76 -27.17 4.85
CA ALA A 43 14.99 -27.85 4.44
C ALA A 43 15.89 -28.16 5.65
N VAL A 44 16.06 -27.19 6.56
CA VAL A 44 16.78 -27.39 7.85
C VAL A 44 16.07 -28.43 8.70
N TYR A 45 14.74 -28.36 8.81
CA TYR A 45 13.95 -29.31 9.61
C TYR A 45 14.01 -30.76 9.10
N THR A 46 14.07 -30.97 7.77
CA THR A 46 14.18 -32.31 7.19
C THR A 46 15.58 -32.92 7.23
N ASN A 47 16.61 -32.11 7.52
CA ASN A 47 17.99 -32.55 7.54
C ASN A 47 18.45 -32.70 8.98
N GLU A 48 18.72 -33.94 9.41
CA GLU A 48 19.07 -34.24 10.81
C GLU A 48 20.36 -33.55 11.26
N ASP A 49 21.40 -33.46 10.41
CA ASP A 49 22.66 -32.78 10.74
C ASP A 49 22.44 -31.27 10.99
N LEU A 50 21.62 -30.62 10.16
CA LEU A 50 21.30 -29.19 10.32
C LEU A 50 20.32 -28.94 11.47
N TYR A 51 19.42 -29.88 11.74
CA TYR A 51 18.47 -29.79 12.83
C TYR A 51 19.19 -29.85 14.18
N ASP A 52 20.17 -30.75 14.32
CA ASP A 52 20.97 -30.88 15.54
C ASP A 52 21.86 -29.63 15.75
N ASP A 53 22.49 -29.10 14.69
CA ASP A 53 23.39 -27.93 14.77
C ASP A 53 22.67 -26.59 15.02
N TYR A 54 21.49 -26.36 14.40
CA TYR A 54 20.82 -25.05 14.43
C TYR A 54 19.56 -24.99 15.30
N ILE A 55 18.87 -26.12 15.52
CA ILE A 55 17.60 -26.15 16.24
C ILE A 55 17.77 -26.85 17.59
N ASP A 56 18.62 -27.87 17.72
CA ASP A 56 18.97 -28.50 19.01
C ASP A 56 17.70 -28.93 19.80
N GLY A 57 16.66 -29.40 19.09
CA GLY A 57 15.47 -30.00 19.71
C GLY A 57 14.11 -29.32 19.43
N LYS A 58 13.05 -30.02 19.86
CA LYS A 58 11.65 -29.68 19.52
C LYS A 58 11.18 -28.37 20.16
N GLU A 59 11.74 -28.00 21.30
CA GLU A 59 11.39 -26.77 22.04
C GLU A 59 11.78 -25.53 21.24
N TRP A 60 12.97 -25.55 20.63
CA TRP A 60 13.45 -24.48 19.74
C TRP A 60 12.71 -24.45 18.41
N THR A 61 12.29 -25.60 17.88
CA THR A 61 11.41 -25.65 16.69
C THR A 61 10.13 -24.82 16.94
N PHE A 62 9.52 -24.97 18.12
CA PHE A 62 8.35 -24.19 18.49
C PHE A 62 8.66 -22.68 18.59
N VAL A 63 9.79 -22.32 19.20
CA VAL A 63 10.23 -20.91 19.30
C VAL A 63 10.44 -20.31 17.91
N TRP A 64 11.10 -21.01 16.99
CA TRP A 64 11.31 -20.57 15.61
C TRP A 64 9.98 -20.38 14.88
N VAL A 65 9.10 -21.38 14.89
CA VAL A 65 7.79 -21.31 14.24
C VAL A 65 6.95 -20.18 14.82
N ALA A 66 6.89 -20.04 16.15
CA ALA A 66 6.16 -18.97 16.82
C ALA A 66 6.72 -17.60 16.43
N THR A 67 8.05 -17.44 16.42
CA THR A 67 8.71 -16.19 16.02
C THR A 67 8.39 -15.81 14.58
N ILE A 68 8.49 -16.76 13.66
CA ILE A 68 8.15 -16.54 12.24
C ILE A 68 6.68 -16.13 12.09
N ALA A 69 5.76 -16.84 12.75
CA ALA A 69 4.33 -16.53 12.71
C ALA A 69 4.00 -15.15 13.33
N THR A 70 4.67 -14.79 14.43
CA THR A 70 4.53 -13.48 15.08
C THR A 70 5.04 -12.36 14.17
N LEU A 71 6.22 -12.52 13.56
CA LEU A 71 6.76 -11.54 12.62
C LEU A 71 5.86 -11.40 11.38
N GLN A 72 5.31 -12.51 10.87
CA GLN A 72 4.36 -12.49 9.77
C GLN A 72 3.08 -11.73 10.13
N SER A 73 2.55 -11.99 11.33
CA SER A 73 1.36 -11.30 11.86
C SER A 73 1.62 -9.82 12.06
N LEU A 74 2.79 -9.44 12.60
CA LEU A 74 3.21 -8.06 12.80
C LEU A 74 3.36 -7.32 11.47
N ALA A 75 3.97 -7.94 10.47
CA ALA A 75 4.09 -7.37 9.12
C ALA A 75 2.71 -7.14 8.50
N TRP A 76 1.80 -8.11 8.64
CA TRP A 76 0.42 -7.97 8.18
C TRP A 76 -0.31 -6.83 8.90
N LEU A 77 -0.21 -6.77 10.23
CA LEU A 77 -0.88 -5.75 11.04
C LEU A 77 -0.34 -4.34 10.77
N SER A 78 0.97 -4.22 10.53
CA SER A 78 1.63 -2.97 10.18
C SER A 78 1.05 -2.35 8.91
N THR A 79 0.60 -3.17 7.95
CA THR A 79 -0.11 -2.67 6.76
C THR A 79 -1.50 -2.09 7.09
N LYS A 80 -2.15 -2.55 8.16
CA LYS A 80 -3.47 -2.04 8.57
C LYS A 80 -3.37 -0.73 9.33
N TRP A 81 -2.29 -0.52 10.08
CA TRP A 81 -2.13 0.66 10.93
C TRP A 81 -1.62 1.88 10.16
N SER A 82 -0.76 1.67 9.16
CA SER A 82 -0.19 2.77 8.38
C SER A 82 -0.51 2.64 6.91
N VAL A 83 -1.22 3.63 6.38
CA VAL A 83 -1.54 3.72 4.96
C VAL A 83 -0.29 3.88 4.10
N SER A 84 0.78 4.50 4.62
CA SER A 84 2.06 4.57 3.91
C SER A 84 2.73 3.20 3.79
N VAL A 85 2.69 2.39 4.85
CA VAL A 85 3.18 1.01 4.82
C VAL A 85 2.30 0.18 3.89
N ALA A 86 0.97 0.21 4.04
CA ALA A 86 0.06 -0.45 3.11
C ALA A 86 0.32 -0.08 1.65
N THR A 87 0.49 1.21 1.34
CA THR A 87 0.77 1.66 -0.04
C THR A 87 2.06 1.01 -0.56
N THR A 88 3.14 1.06 0.22
CA THR A 88 4.44 0.51 -0.18
C THR A 88 4.41 -1.00 -0.38
N PHE A 89 3.68 -1.71 0.49
CA PHE A 89 3.62 -3.16 0.49
C PHE A 89 2.61 -3.73 -0.52
N THR A 90 1.56 -2.98 -0.85
CA THR A 90 0.42 -3.47 -1.66
C THR A 90 0.27 -2.78 -3.00
N THR A 91 1.02 -1.72 -3.29
CA THR A 91 0.89 -0.98 -4.55
C THR A 91 2.24 -0.65 -5.17
N TYR A 92 2.25 -0.33 -6.46
CA TYR A 92 3.38 0.31 -7.14
C TYR A 92 2.95 1.69 -7.64
N LYS A 93 3.92 2.59 -7.91
CA LYS A 93 3.62 3.93 -8.43
C LYS A 93 3.19 3.86 -9.89
N ALA A 94 2.09 4.52 -10.24
CA ALA A 94 1.63 4.67 -11.62
C ALA A 94 2.12 6.01 -12.20
N HIS A 95 2.44 6.04 -13.49
CA HIS A 95 2.96 7.24 -14.17
C HIS A 95 1.86 8.18 -14.68
N SER A 96 0.67 7.65 -14.94
CA SER A 96 -0.44 8.38 -15.55
C SER A 96 -1.76 8.10 -14.83
N VAL A 97 -2.67 9.09 -14.80
CA VAL A 97 -4.03 8.94 -14.24
C VAL A 97 -4.84 7.88 -14.99
N ASP A 98 -4.59 7.73 -16.29
CA ASP A 98 -5.22 6.74 -17.16
C ASP A 98 -4.78 5.29 -16.87
N GLU A 99 -3.58 5.08 -16.32
CA GLU A 99 -3.12 3.75 -15.91
C GLU A 99 -3.46 3.46 -14.44
N ALA A 100 -3.56 4.50 -13.61
CA ALA A 100 -3.74 4.35 -12.17
C ALA A 100 -5.15 3.90 -11.80
N SER A 101 -5.24 2.83 -11.00
CA SER A 101 -6.49 2.38 -10.39
C SER A 101 -6.69 2.91 -8.96
N LEU A 102 -5.60 3.34 -8.30
CA LEU A 102 -5.60 3.80 -6.91
C LEU A 102 -4.93 5.17 -6.80
N ILE A 103 -5.44 6.01 -5.90
CA ILE A 103 -4.82 7.28 -5.52
C ILE A 103 -4.59 7.28 -4.02
N LYS A 104 -3.35 7.53 -3.61
CA LYS A 104 -2.98 7.82 -2.23
C LYS A 104 -3.13 9.31 -2.01
N VAL A 105 -3.94 9.68 -1.02
CA VAL A 105 -4.13 11.07 -0.60
C VAL A 105 -3.55 11.23 0.81
N ILE A 106 -2.66 12.20 0.96
CA ILE A 106 -2.05 12.57 2.25
C ILE A 106 -2.59 13.96 2.60
N PRO A 107 -3.43 14.08 3.65
CA PRO A 107 -3.92 15.38 4.10
C PRO A 107 -2.78 16.21 4.71
N ILE A 108 -3.00 17.52 4.83
CA ILE A 108 -2.12 18.36 5.64
C ILE A 108 -2.15 17.91 7.11
N THR A 109 -1.07 18.19 7.84
CA THR A 109 -0.99 17.91 9.29
C THR A 109 -2.22 18.48 10.00
N ASN A 110 -2.91 17.65 10.79
CA ASN A 110 -4.17 17.94 11.49
C ASN A 110 -5.47 17.94 10.65
N SER A 111 -5.45 17.62 9.35
CA SER A 111 -6.67 17.53 8.50
C SER A 111 -7.15 16.09 8.24
N GLY A 112 -6.76 15.15 9.10
CA GLY A 112 -7.21 13.77 9.08
C GLY A 112 -6.11 12.76 8.74
N THR A 113 -6.54 11.54 8.39
CA THR A 113 -5.65 10.40 8.17
C THR A 113 -5.41 10.19 6.67
N PRO A 114 -4.18 9.85 6.23
CA PRO A 114 -3.94 9.44 4.85
C PRO A 114 -4.85 8.29 4.45
N GLN A 115 -5.33 8.28 3.21
CA GLN A 115 -6.24 7.26 2.69
C GLN A 115 -5.85 6.86 1.27
N ILE A 116 -6.07 5.58 0.94
CA ILE A 116 -5.99 5.08 -0.44
C ILE A 116 -7.43 4.99 -0.96
N CYS A 117 -7.72 5.73 -2.01
CA CYS A 117 -9.03 5.73 -2.67
C CYS A 117 -8.91 5.04 -4.04
N LYS A 118 -9.97 4.39 -4.49
CA LYS A 118 -10.07 3.86 -5.84
C LYS A 118 -10.44 4.98 -6.80
N LEU A 119 -9.82 5.01 -7.98
CA LEU A 119 -10.30 5.85 -9.07
C LEU A 119 -11.46 5.12 -9.75
N GLU A 120 -12.61 5.77 -9.78
CA GLU A 120 -13.78 5.32 -10.52
C GLU A 120 -13.81 6.02 -11.89
N ARG A 121 -13.93 5.21 -12.94
CA ARG A 121 -14.11 5.68 -14.32
C ARG A 121 -15.58 5.56 -14.67
N GLU A 122 -16.22 6.68 -14.91
CA GLU A 122 -17.61 6.70 -15.36
C GLU A 122 -17.70 6.37 -16.85
N ALA A 123 -18.86 5.89 -17.29
CA ALA A 123 -19.13 5.58 -18.70
C ALA A 123 -18.94 6.78 -19.64
N ASP A 124 -19.01 8.00 -19.10
CA ASP A 124 -18.77 9.27 -19.80
C ASP A 124 -17.26 9.56 -20.03
N GLY A 125 -16.36 8.64 -19.63
CA GLY A 125 -14.91 8.81 -19.75
C GLY A 125 -14.28 9.69 -18.66
N ARG A 126 -15.08 10.16 -17.70
CA ARG A 126 -14.60 10.97 -16.57
C ARG A 126 -14.01 10.09 -15.49
N THR A 127 -12.83 10.48 -15.01
CA THR A 127 -12.20 9.82 -13.86
C THR A 127 -12.49 10.62 -12.61
N SER A 128 -13.02 9.97 -11.58
CA SER A 128 -13.31 10.60 -10.29
C SER A 128 -12.88 9.71 -9.12
N PHE A 129 -12.64 10.31 -7.96
CA PHE A 129 -12.42 9.56 -6.73
C PHE A 129 -13.10 10.27 -5.56
N LEU A 130 -13.42 9.50 -4.52
CA LEU A 130 -14.07 10.01 -3.32
C LEU A 130 -13.09 9.95 -2.14
N TYR A 131 -12.88 11.08 -1.48
CA TYR A 131 -12.04 11.22 -0.30
C TYR A 131 -12.81 11.94 0.79
N GLN A 132 -12.97 11.36 1.98
CA GLN A 132 -13.72 11.95 3.10
C GLN A 132 -15.13 12.50 2.71
N LYS A 133 -15.91 11.73 1.92
CA LYS A 133 -17.23 12.14 1.36
C LYS A 133 -17.19 13.31 0.37
N ARG A 134 -16.00 13.75 -0.05
CA ARG A 134 -15.81 14.77 -1.09
C ARG A 134 -15.42 14.09 -2.40
N ARG A 135 -16.14 14.40 -3.47
CA ARG A 135 -15.87 13.88 -4.81
C ARG A 135 -14.88 14.80 -5.53
N PHE A 136 -13.84 14.22 -6.07
CA PHE A 136 -12.84 14.90 -6.90
C PHE A 136 -12.94 14.38 -8.33
N ILE A 137 -12.96 15.30 -9.29
CA ILE A 137 -13.06 15.01 -10.71
C ILE A 137 -11.74 15.38 -11.39
N TYR A 138 -11.27 14.50 -12.26
CA TYR A 138 -10.09 14.74 -13.09
C TYR A 138 -10.44 15.63 -14.27
N TYR A 139 -9.72 16.74 -14.42
CA TYR A 139 -9.83 17.62 -15.57
C TYR A 139 -8.60 17.40 -16.47
N PRO A 140 -8.75 16.78 -17.65
CA PRO A 140 -7.63 16.50 -18.55
C PRO A 140 -6.97 17.79 -19.06
N ASP A 141 -7.74 18.87 -19.22
CA ASP A 141 -7.28 20.20 -19.66
C ASP A 141 -6.14 20.78 -18.78
N LYS A 142 -6.15 20.48 -17.48
CA LYS A 142 -5.17 21.00 -16.52
C LYS A 142 -4.36 19.90 -15.85
N ALA A 143 -4.52 18.64 -16.27
CA ALA A 143 -4.00 17.44 -15.61
C ALA A 143 -4.17 17.46 -14.07
N THR A 144 -5.26 18.08 -13.58
CA THR A 144 -5.44 18.39 -12.16
C THR A 144 -6.77 17.81 -11.67
N LEU A 145 -6.76 17.24 -10.46
CA LEU A 145 -7.95 16.79 -9.76
C LEU A 145 -8.52 17.95 -8.92
N ARG A 146 -9.78 18.30 -9.16
CA ARG A 146 -10.48 19.37 -8.43
C ARG A 146 -11.71 18.83 -7.73
N LEU A 147 -12.09 19.47 -6.63
CA LEU A 147 -13.35 19.19 -5.95
C LEU A 147 -14.50 19.40 -6.93
N SER A 148 -15.45 18.46 -7.00
CA SER A 148 -16.70 18.70 -7.72
C SER A 148 -17.41 19.88 -7.06
N PRO A 149 -17.79 20.94 -7.80
CA PRO A 149 -18.72 21.92 -7.28
C PRO A 149 -20.02 21.16 -6.97
N SER A 150 -20.36 21.06 -5.69
CA SER A 150 -21.67 20.59 -5.26
C SER A 150 -22.71 21.63 -5.68
N LEU A 151 -23.75 21.18 -6.36
CA LEU A 151 -25.03 21.88 -6.51
C LEU A 151 -25.57 22.34 -5.15
#